data_AF-A0A1W9Q4N8-F1
#
_entry.id   AF-A0A1W9Q4N8-F1
#
_cell.length_a   1.000
_cell.length_b   1.000
_cell.length_c   1.000
_cell.angle_alpha   90.00
_cell.angle_beta   90.00
_cell.angle_gamma   90.00
#
_symmetry.space_group_name_H-M   'P 1'
#
loop_
_entity.id
_entity.type
_entity.pdbx_description
1 polymer ?
#
loop_
_entity_poly.entity_id
_entity_poly.type
_entity_poly.pdbx_seq_one_letter_code
_entity_poly.pdbx_strand_id
1 'polypeptide(L)'
;MTEDRGLPDGKSTTIATIENHMEPSQTIAIQYLREENAFVTSGIRIHFDEREILIPAYLVIMDLNLMGAIVSTILEKISQAHDMDTAFFYARRFDVLDKTYGMEVYGDYIKLFEPVD
;
A
#
# COMPACT_ATOMS: atom_id res chain seq x y z
N MET A 1 7.57 3.61 30.71
CA MET A 1 8.62 3.13 29.79
C MET A 1 7.96 2.10 28.90
N THR A 2 7.45 2.55 27.76
CA THR A 2 7.02 1.68 26.67
C THR A 2 7.83 2.21 25.49
N GLU A 3 8.77 1.38 25.05
CA GLU A 3 9.69 1.69 23.98
C GLU A 3 8.87 1.81 22.69
N ASP A 4 8.60 3.06 22.32
CA ASP A 4 8.26 3.45 20.96
C ASP A 4 9.41 2.96 20.08
N ARG A 5 9.23 1.79 19.46
CA ARG A 5 10.09 1.31 18.38
C ARG A 5 9.78 2.14 17.15
N GLY A 6 10.14 3.42 17.23
CA GLY A 6 10.23 4.31 16.09
C GLY A 6 11.09 3.63 15.05
N LEU A 7 10.49 3.45 13.88
CA LEU A 7 11.18 3.07 12.66
C LEU A 7 12.46 3.91 12.53
N PRO A 8 13.61 3.30 12.16
CA PRO A 8 14.88 4.00 12.11
C PRO A 8 14.77 5.22 11.20
N ASP A 9 15.37 6.32 11.66
CA ASP A 9 15.43 7.65 11.04
C ASP A 9 16.23 7.64 9.71
N GLY A 10 15.69 6.93 8.72
CA GLY A 10 16.22 6.74 7.39
C GLY A 10 15.38 7.46 6.34
N LYS A 11 15.16 8.78 6.51
CA LYS A 11 14.57 9.73 5.54
C LYS A 11 13.59 9.09 4.53
N SER A 12 12.50 8.55 5.04
CA SER A 12 11.32 8.29 4.23
C SER A 12 10.75 9.64 3.78
N THR A 13 10.72 9.88 2.47
CA THR A 13 10.12 11.10 1.90
C THR A 13 8.68 10.80 1.51
N THR A 14 7.71 11.47 2.14
CA THR A 14 6.32 11.44 1.67
C THR A 14 6.25 12.12 0.30
N ILE A 15 5.82 11.37 -0.71
CA ILE A 15 5.67 11.84 -2.09
C ILE A 15 4.23 12.14 -2.47
N ALA A 16 3.27 11.53 -1.78
CA ALA A 16 1.84 11.70 -2.01
C ALA A 16 1.04 11.29 -0.77
N THR A 17 -0.24 11.65 -0.76
CA THR A 17 -1.23 11.22 0.22
C THR A 17 -2.49 10.82 -0.51
N ILE A 18 -3.12 9.73 -0.08
CA ILE A 18 -4.40 9.24 -0.58
C ILE A 18 -5.41 9.33 0.55
N GLU A 19 -6.53 9.97 0.29
CA GLU A 19 -7.66 10.06 1.20
C GLU A 19 -8.67 8.98 0.85
N ASN A 20 -9.18 8.28 1.85
CA ASN A 20 -10.32 7.38 1.63
C ASN A 20 -11.55 8.24 1.28
N HIS A 21 -12.15 7.99 0.11
CA HIS A 21 -13.34 8.72 -0.34
C HIS A 21 -14.55 8.51 0.60
N MET A 22 -14.63 7.36 1.27
CA MET A 22 -15.73 7.04 2.21
C MET A 22 -15.54 7.72 3.57
N GLU A 23 -14.30 7.83 4.04
CA GLU A 23 -13.94 8.47 5.31
C GLU A 23 -12.69 9.34 5.11
N PRO A 24 -12.85 10.63 4.74
CA PRO A 24 -11.72 11.50 4.37
C PRO A 24 -10.71 11.75 5.51
N SER A 25 -11.09 11.49 6.77
CA SER A 25 -10.15 11.54 7.89
C SER A 25 -9.12 10.40 7.88
N GLN A 26 -9.41 9.32 7.15
CA GLN A 26 -8.46 8.23 6.89
C GLN A 26 -7.56 8.60 5.72
N THR A 27 -6.44 9.25 6.04
CA THR A 27 -5.39 9.57 5.07
C THR A 27 -4.25 8.56 5.16
N ILE A 28 -3.76 8.11 4.01
CA ILE A 28 -2.60 7.24 3.86
C ILE A 28 -1.51 7.98 3.11
N ALA A 29 -0.32 8.03 3.70
CA ALA A 29 0.84 8.59 3.04
C ALA A 29 1.51 7.56 2.13
N ILE A 30 2.06 8.01 1.01
CA ILE A 30 2.96 7.23 0.17
C ILE A 30 4.36 7.78 0.35
N GLN A 31 5.28 6.91 0.70
CA GLN A 31 6.62 7.25 1.15
C GLN A 31 7.66 6.53 0.29
N TYR A 32 8.73 7.22 -0.12
CA TYR A 32 9.84 6.57 -0.81
C TYR A 32 10.86 6.02 0.19
N LEU A 33 11.07 4.71 0.17
CA LEU A 33 12.11 4.00 0.90
C LEU A 33 13.32 3.79 0.00
N ARG A 34 14.38 4.56 0.28
CA ARG A 34 15.61 4.51 -0.51
C ARG A 34 16.31 3.16 -0.44
N GLU A 35 16.35 2.54 0.74
CA GLU A 35 17.07 1.27 0.97
C GLU A 35 16.48 0.11 0.16
N GLU A 36 15.16 0.09 0.01
CA GLU A 36 14.42 -0.92 -0.74
C GLU A 36 14.21 -0.53 -2.22
N ASN A 37 14.62 0.69 -2.60
CA ASN A 37 14.28 1.31 -3.88
C ASN A 37 12.80 1.12 -4.24
N ALA A 38 11.92 1.47 -3.30
CA ALA A 38 10.49 1.21 -3.38
C ALA A 38 9.68 2.34 -2.75
N PHE A 39 8.40 2.41 -3.11
CA PHE A 39 7.41 3.23 -2.42
C PHE A 39 6.63 2.36 -1.44
N VAL A 40 6.25 2.92 -0.31
CA VAL A 40 5.50 2.22 0.74
C VAL A 40 4.30 3.05 1.15
N THR A 41 3.18 2.41 1.45
CA THR A 41 2.07 3.08 2.13
C THR A 41 2.38 3.23 3.63
N SER A 42 1.81 4.26 4.24
CA SER A 42 1.88 4.49 5.68
C SER A 42 0.52 4.99 6.14
N GLY A 43 -0.20 4.14 6.87
CA GLY A 43 -1.52 4.44 7.43
C GLY A 43 -2.51 3.30 7.29
N ILE A 44 -2.28 2.32 6.40
CA ILE A 44 -3.17 1.16 6.23
C ILE A 44 -3.28 0.39 7.53
N ARG A 45 -2.13 0.11 8.18
CA ARG A 45 -2.12 -0.62 9.44
C ARG A 45 -2.84 0.12 10.56
N ILE A 46 -2.72 1.44 10.57
CA ILE A 46 -3.33 2.28 11.62
C ILE A 46 -4.84 2.32 11.47
N HIS A 47 -5.34 2.48 10.25
CA HIS A 47 -6.78 2.66 9.99
C HIS A 47 -7.54 1.34 9.88
N PHE A 48 -6.87 0.26 9.46
CA PHE A 48 -7.55 -0.98 9.07
C PHE A 48 -6.93 -2.25 9.68
N ASP A 49 -5.88 -2.17 10.49
CA ASP A 49 -5.12 -3.32 11.04
C ASP A 49 -4.54 -4.26 9.97
N GLU A 50 -4.34 -3.75 8.75
CA GLU A 50 -3.81 -4.49 7.60
C GLU A 50 -2.35 -4.10 7.27
N ARG A 51 -1.65 -4.95 6.52
CA ARG A 51 -0.25 -4.69 6.16
C ARG A 51 -0.09 -3.52 5.19
N GLU A 52 1.01 -2.79 5.33
CA GLU A 52 1.36 -1.76 4.36
C GLU A 52 1.77 -2.39 3.01
N ILE A 53 1.55 -1.64 1.93
CA ILE A 53 1.84 -2.06 0.57
C ILE A 53 3.21 -1.51 0.18
N LEU A 54 4.09 -2.38 -0.32
CA LEU A 54 5.38 -2.02 -0.88
C LEU A 54 5.35 -2.16 -2.41
N ILE A 55 5.57 -1.05 -3.09
CA ILE A 55 5.50 -0.89 -4.54
C ILE A 55 6.92 -0.62 -5.06
N PRO A 56 7.58 -1.58 -5.74
CA PRO A 56 8.90 -1.36 -6.30
C PRO A 56 8.98 -0.12 -7.21
N ALA A 57 10.05 0.68 -7.11
CA ALA A 57 10.12 1.98 -7.79
C ALA A 57 10.05 1.86 -9.32
N TYR A 58 10.54 0.75 -9.90
CA TYR A 58 10.47 0.53 -11.34
C TYR A 58 9.02 0.44 -11.85
N LEU A 59 8.07 -0.03 -11.04
CA LEU A 59 6.65 -0.06 -11.41
C LEU A 59 6.04 1.35 -11.43
N VAL A 60 6.53 2.25 -10.57
CA VAL A 60 6.05 3.63 -10.47
C VAL A 60 6.67 4.53 -11.54
N ILE A 61 7.94 4.30 -11.90
CA ILE A 61 8.61 5.00 -13.00
C ILE A 61 7.91 4.71 -14.34
N MET A 62 7.19 3.59 -14.45
CA MET A 62 6.41 3.25 -15.64
C MET A 62 5.08 4.00 -15.74
N ASP A 63 4.41 4.32 -14.62
CA ASP A 63 3.17 5.13 -14.60
C ASP A 63 2.78 5.56 -13.17
N LEU A 64 2.80 6.87 -12.88
CA LEU A 64 2.45 7.42 -11.56
C LEU A 64 0.93 7.35 -11.29
N ASN A 65 0.09 7.39 -12.34
CA ASN A 65 -1.36 7.24 -12.22
C ASN A 65 -1.73 5.80 -11.83
N LEU A 66 -0.98 4.83 -12.36
CA LEU A 66 -1.13 3.42 -12.01
C LEU A 66 -0.87 3.18 -10.53
N MET A 67 0.17 3.79 -9.96
CA MET A 67 0.47 3.68 -8.54
C MET A 67 -0.70 4.19 -7.67
N GLY A 68 -1.24 5.37 -8.01
CA GLY A 68 -2.42 5.90 -7.34
C GLY A 68 -3.64 4.99 -7.47
N ALA A 69 -3.92 4.47 -8.67
CA ALA A 69 -5.03 3.56 -8.92
C ALA A 69 -4.91 2.25 -8.13
N ILE A 70 -3.71 1.66 -8.05
CA ILE A 70 -3.45 0.44 -7.27
C ILE A 70 -3.81 0.65 -5.81
N VAL A 71 -3.26 1.70 -5.20
CA VAL A 71 -3.47 1.95 -3.78
C VAL A 71 -4.95 2.27 -3.52
N SER A 72 -5.56 3.17 -4.30
CA SER A 72 -6.97 3.52 -4.13
C SER A 72 -7.91 2.31 -4.23
N THR A 73 -7.71 1.42 -5.21
CA THR A 73 -8.55 0.23 -5.37
C THR A 73 -8.33 -0.79 -4.23
N ILE A 74 -7.11 -0.90 -3.69
CA ILE A 74 -6.89 -1.75 -2.50
C ILE A 74 -7.61 -1.16 -1.29
N LEU A 75 -7.50 0.15 -1.08
CA LEU A 75 -8.18 0.84 0.03
C LEU A 75 -9.68 0.71 -0.04
N GLU A 76 -10.27 0.82 -1.23
CA GLU A 76 -11.69 0.64 -1.42
C GLU A 76 -12.14 -0.77 -1.01
N LYS A 77 -11.38 -1.82 -1.38
CA LYS A 77 -11.69 -3.20 -0.98
C LYS A 77 -11.52 -3.42 0.53
N ILE A 78 -10.53 -2.80 1.16
CA ILE A 78 -10.34 -2.85 2.61
C ILE A 78 -11.51 -2.16 3.31
N SER A 79 -11.88 -0.95 2.87
CA SER A 79 -13.00 -0.18 3.42
C SER A 79 -14.32 -0.95 3.29
N GLN A 80 -14.59 -1.57 2.14
CA GLN A 80 -15.78 -2.40 1.95
C GLN A 80 -15.81 -3.60 2.90
N ALA A 81 -14.69 -4.30 3.07
CA ALA A 81 -14.61 -5.44 3.98
C ALA A 81 -14.87 -5.01 5.43
N HIS A 82 -14.30 -3.86 5.84
CA HIS A 82 -14.50 -3.26 7.15
C HIS A 82 -15.97 -2.86 7.39
N ASP A 83 -16.59 -2.16 6.44
CA ASP A 83 -18.00 -1.73 6.54
C ASP A 83 -18.98 -2.91 6.62
N MET A 84 -18.62 -4.03 6.01
CA MET A 84 -19.40 -5.27 6.01
C MET A 84 -19.12 -6.17 7.24
N ASP A 85 -18.22 -5.77 8.13
CA ASP A 85 -17.70 -6.59 9.25
C ASP A 85 -17.22 -7.97 8.78
N THR A 86 -16.51 -7.97 7.64
CA THR A 86 -15.97 -9.17 7.00
C THR A 86 -14.44 -9.14 6.98
N ALA A 87 -13.81 -10.31 6.98
CA ALA A 87 -12.36 -10.42 6.90
C ALA A 87 -11.85 -9.99 5.51
N PHE A 88 -10.88 -9.09 5.49
CA PHE A 88 -10.14 -8.75 4.28
C PHE A 88 -8.99 -9.74 4.04
N PHE A 89 -8.74 -10.06 2.77
CA PHE A 89 -7.57 -10.83 2.37
C PHE A 89 -6.99 -10.25 1.10
N TYR A 90 -5.67 -10.02 1.09
CA TYR A 90 -4.97 -9.67 -0.13
C TYR A 90 -5.09 -10.80 -1.14
N ALA A 91 -5.68 -10.50 -2.30
CA ALA A 91 -5.75 -11.44 -3.40
C ALA A 91 -4.34 -11.76 -3.92
N ARG A 92 -4.10 -12.99 -4.39
CA ARG A 92 -2.79 -13.35 -5.00
C ARG A 92 -2.55 -12.61 -6.32
N ARG A 93 -3.63 -12.21 -6.99
CA ARG A 93 -3.61 -11.45 -8.24
C ARG A 93 -4.48 -10.21 -8.08
N PHE A 94 -4.04 -9.11 -8.66
CA PHE A 94 -4.68 -7.81 -8.57
C PHE A 94 -4.77 -7.15 -9.94
N ASP A 95 -5.99 -6.93 -10.40
CA ASP A 95 -6.26 -6.32 -11.70
C ASP A 95 -6.53 -4.82 -11.54
N VAL A 96 -5.83 -4.01 -12.32
CA VAL A 96 -5.92 -2.54 -12.29
C VAL A 96 -5.44 -1.96 -13.63
N LEU A 97 -6.20 -1.02 -14.19
CA LEU A 97 -5.89 -0.36 -15.47
C LEU A 97 -5.43 -1.33 -16.57
N ASP A 98 -6.20 -2.40 -16.78
CA ASP A 98 -5.96 -3.46 -17.77
C ASP A 98 -4.65 -4.26 -17.58
N LYS A 99 -4.06 -4.21 -16.38
CA LYS A 99 -2.88 -5.02 -16.01
C LYS A 99 -3.18 -5.89 -14.79
N THR A 100 -2.60 -7.09 -14.79
CA THR A 100 -2.65 -8.02 -13.67
C THR A 100 -1.32 -8.06 -12.95
N TYR A 101 -1.32 -7.77 -11.66
CA TYR A 101 -0.17 -7.87 -10.77
C TYR A 101 -0.26 -9.07 -9.85
N GLY A 102 0.88 -9.62 -9.47
CA GLY A 102 1.01 -10.55 -8.36
C GLY A 102 1.20 -9.80 -7.04
N MET A 103 0.66 -10.36 -5.96
CA MET A 103 0.88 -9.87 -4.60
C MET A 103 1.39 -11.01 -3.71
N GLU A 104 2.46 -10.76 -2.98
CA GLU A 104 3.05 -11.72 -2.03
C GLU A 104 3.44 -11.06 -0.71
N VAL A 105 3.53 -11.89 0.32
CA VAL A 105 4.05 -11.47 1.62
C VAL A 105 5.56 -11.26 1.52
N TYR A 106 6.03 -10.08 1.91
CA TYR A 106 7.45 -9.73 1.98
C TYR A 106 7.75 -9.03 3.32
N GLY A 107 8.18 -9.81 4.31
CA GLY A 107 8.37 -9.32 5.67
C GLY A 107 7.07 -8.76 6.24
N ASP A 108 7.10 -7.48 6.66
CA ASP A 108 5.95 -6.75 7.19
C ASP A 108 5.05 -6.13 6.09
N TYR A 109 5.38 -6.34 4.82
CA TYR A 109 4.71 -5.73 3.67
C TYR A 109 3.98 -6.75 2.80
N ILE A 110 3.02 -6.26 2.02
CA ILE A 110 2.59 -6.93 0.79
C ILE A 110 3.32 -6.29 -0.39
N LYS A 111 4.07 -7.11 -1.12
CA LYS A 111 4.87 -6.66 -2.26
C LYS A 111 4.14 -6.95 -3.57
N LEU A 112 4.08 -5.93 -4.42
CA LEU A 112 3.61 -6.05 -5.80
C LEU A 112 4.74 -6.49 -6.73
N PHE A 113 4.42 -7.36 -7.67
CA PHE A 113 5.32 -7.78 -8.75
C PHE A 113 4.55 -8.02 -10.04
N GLU A 114 5.24 -7.92 -11.18
CA GLU A 114 4.69 -8.36 -12.46
C GLU A 114 4.80 -9.89 -12.52
N PRO A 115 3.68 -10.61 -12.74
CA PRO A 115 3.73 -12.05 -12.92
C PRO A 115 4.48 -12.37 -14.21
N VAL A 116 5.47 -13.26 -14.12
CA VAL A 116 6.11 -13.86 -15.30
C VAL A 116 5.20 -15.01 -15.72
N ASP A 117 4.71 -15.00 -16.96
CA ASP A 117 3.96 -16.11 -17.56
C ASP A 117 4.76 -17.43 -17.53
#